data_AF-A0A2V9LQ81-F1
#
_entry.id   AF-A0A2V9LQ81-F1
#
_cell.length_a   1.000
_cell.length_b   1.000
_cell.length_c   1.000
_cell.angle_alpha   90.00
_cell.angle_beta   90.00
_cell.angle_gamma   90.00
#
_symmetry.space_group_name_H-M   'P 1'
#
loop_
_entity.id
_entity.type
_entity.pdbx_description
1 polymer ?
#
loop_
_entity_poly.entity_id
_entity_poly.type
_entity_poly.pdbx_seq_one_letter_code
_entity_poly.pdbx_strand_id
1 'polypeptide(L)'
;MHARWKAAGRFLWKHWPSTALAVFALGVIMTPHALERRFVYYPDKNVAATPSSVGLTYRDLSLETTDHVKLHGWYVPHPSSTVTLLIFHGNAGNMGDRVPWMEMLHETGAGILIIDYRGYGNSEGDPHEAGLYRDAQTAHEWWRKERGHAGEKLVLVGESIGGAVAVDLAARVPVAGLIVQSTFTNAWDVAKT
;
A
#
# COMPACT_ATOMS: atom_id res chain seq x y z
N MET A 1 -34.06 31.87 -37.08
CA MET A 1 -33.51 30.75 -36.26
C MET A 1 -32.50 29.84 -37.00
N HIS A 2 -32.37 29.89 -38.33
CA HIS A 2 -31.47 29.01 -39.11
C HIS A 2 -29.97 29.39 -39.14
N ALA A 3 -29.59 30.63 -38.81
CA ALA A 3 -28.20 31.09 -38.94
C ALA A 3 -27.27 30.59 -37.81
N ARG A 4 -27.79 30.42 -36.59
CA ARG A 4 -27.00 30.03 -35.40
C ARG A 4 -26.50 28.59 -35.47
N TRP A 5 -27.26 27.70 -36.11
CA TRP A 5 -26.90 26.28 -36.29
C TRP A 5 -25.77 26.08 -37.31
N LYS A 6 -25.75 26.87 -38.39
CA LYS A 6 -24.67 26.81 -39.39
C LYS A 6 -23.34 27.37 -38.86
N ALA A 7 -23.38 28.31 -37.90
CA ALA A 7 -22.18 28.85 -37.27
C ALA A 7 -21.53 27.85 -36.30
N ALA A 8 -22.34 27.19 -35.47
CA ALA A 8 -21.88 26.16 -34.53
C ALA A 8 -21.26 24.94 -35.25
N GLY A 9 -21.90 24.45 -36.32
CA GLY A 9 -21.37 23.32 -37.11
C GLY A 9 -20.04 23.62 -37.82
N ARG A 10 -19.84 24.86 -38.30
CA ARG A 10 -18.57 25.28 -38.91
C ARG A 10 -17.46 25.49 -37.89
N PHE A 11 -17.79 25.95 -36.69
CA PHE A 11 -16.84 26.08 -35.59
C PHE A 11 -16.32 24.70 -35.14
N LEU A 12 -17.23 23.73 -34.98
CA LEU A 12 -16.89 22.34 -34.64
C LEU A 12 -16.04 21.66 -35.72
N TRP A 13 -16.33 21.89 -37.01
CA TRP A 13 -15.54 21.31 -38.12
C TRP A 13 -14.13 21.91 -38.21
N LYS A 14 -13.98 23.22 -37.94
CA LYS A 14 -12.70 23.93 -38.02
C LYS A 14 -11.72 23.52 -36.92
N HIS A 15 -12.22 23.16 -35.75
CA HIS A 15 -11.41 22.78 -34.58
C HIS A 15 -11.37 21.26 -34.32
N TRP A 16 -12.16 20.47 -35.05
CA TRP A 16 -12.21 19.01 -34.98
C TRP A 16 -10.82 18.34 -34.98
N PRO A 17 -9.84 18.76 -35.83
CA PRO A 17 -8.52 18.13 -35.85
C PRO A 17 -7.74 18.40 -34.56
N SER A 18 -7.87 19.61 -34.00
CA SER A 18 -7.19 20.02 -32.77
C SER A 18 -7.80 19.34 -31.53
N THR A 19 -9.13 19.19 -31.51
CA THR A 19 -9.81 18.44 -30.44
C THR A 19 -9.52 16.95 -30.51
N ALA A 20 -9.43 16.36 -31.70
CA ALA A 20 -9.05 14.96 -31.88
C ALA A 20 -7.60 14.71 -31.47
N LEU A 21 -6.68 15.62 -31.80
CA LEU A 21 -5.28 15.56 -31.38
C LEU A 21 -5.13 15.69 -29.86
N ALA A 22 -5.90 16.58 -29.21
CA ALA A 22 -5.87 16.73 -27.76
C ALA A 22 -6.40 15.48 -27.03
N VAL A 23 -7.50 14.88 -27.53
CA VAL A 23 -8.03 13.62 -26.98
C VAL A 23 -7.06 12.47 -27.20
N PHE A 24 -6.41 12.38 -28.37
CA PHE A 24 -5.39 11.38 -28.64
C PHE A 24 -4.16 11.57 -27.75
N ALA A 25 -3.66 12.80 -27.59
CA ALA A 25 -2.54 13.11 -26.70
C ALA A 25 -2.86 12.80 -25.23
N LEU A 26 -4.06 13.15 -24.76
CA LEU A 26 -4.54 12.76 -23.43
C LEU A 26 -4.62 11.24 -23.28
N GLY A 27 -5.10 10.53 -24.30
CA GLY A 27 -5.07 9.07 -24.34
C GLY A 27 -3.65 8.51 -24.23
N VAL A 28 -2.71 9.01 -25.03
CA VAL A 28 -1.31 8.57 -25.03
C VAL A 28 -0.59 8.90 -23.72
N ILE A 29 -0.98 9.95 -23.00
CA ILE A 29 -0.40 10.30 -21.68
C ILE A 29 -1.04 9.46 -20.55
N MET A 30 -2.34 9.20 -20.60
CA MET A 30 -3.07 8.48 -19.53
C MET A 30 -2.91 6.96 -19.62
N THR A 31 -2.76 6.41 -20.83
CA THR A 31 -2.68 4.95 -21.05
C THR A 31 -1.41 4.30 -20.48
N PRO A 32 -0.20 4.92 -20.57
CA PRO A 32 1.01 4.41 -19.93
C PRO A 32 0.91 4.37 -18.40
N HIS A 33 0.36 5.41 -17.77
CA HIS A 33 0.25 5.48 -16.31
C HIS A 33 -0.66 4.39 -15.73
N ALA A 34 -1.68 3.95 -16.46
CA ALA A 34 -2.53 2.84 -16.06
C ALA A 34 -1.89 1.47 -16.37
N LEU A 35 -1.11 1.38 -17.44
CA LEU A 35 -0.48 0.13 -17.89
C LEU A 35 0.80 -0.20 -17.11
N GLU A 36 1.65 0.80 -16.80
CA GLU A 36 2.87 0.66 -16.00
C GLU A 36 2.58 0.14 -14.59
N ARG A 37 1.48 0.58 -13.96
CA ARG A 37 1.05 0.08 -12.64
C ARG A 37 0.86 -1.44 -12.61
N ARG A 38 0.42 -2.01 -13.73
CA ARG A 38 0.19 -3.45 -13.88
C ARG A 38 1.48 -4.27 -14.05
N PHE A 39 2.60 -3.60 -14.36
CA PHE A 39 3.92 -4.22 -14.48
C PHE A 39 4.81 -3.98 -13.25
N VAL A 40 4.51 -2.97 -12.44
CA VAL A 40 5.28 -2.67 -11.22
C VAL A 40 4.79 -3.50 -10.03
N TYR A 41 3.47 -3.66 -9.87
CA TYR A 41 2.89 -4.33 -8.71
C TYR A 41 2.36 -5.72 -9.06
N TYR A 42 2.61 -6.70 -8.17
CA TYR A 42 2.14 -8.08 -8.32
C TYR A 42 1.20 -8.48 -7.17
N PRO A 43 0.01 -7.86 -7.08
CA PRO A 43 -0.95 -8.16 -6.02
C PRO A 43 -1.40 -9.62 -6.06
N ASP A 44 -1.25 -10.32 -4.93
CA ASP A 44 -1.82 -11.64 -4.72
C ASP A 44 -3.03 -11.56 -3.80
N LYS A 45 -4.18 -12.02 -4.31
CA LYS A 45 -5.47 -12.06 -3.61
C LYS A 45 -5.65 -13.33 -2.77
N ASN A 46 -4.79 -14.34 -2.95
CA ASN A 46 -4.93 -15.62 -2.29
C ASN A 46 -4.20 -15.64 -0.94
N VAL A 47 -4.93 -15.39 0.15
CA VAL A 47 -4.39 -15.46 1.51
C VAL A 47 -4.36 -16.92 1.97
N ALA A 48 -3.23 -17.59 1.81
CA ALA A 48 -3.10 -19.04 2.02
C ALA A 48 -3.02 -19.47 3.50
N ALA A 49 -2.59 -18.57 4.39
CA ALA A 49 -2.41 -18.81 5.81
C ALA A 49 -2.83 -17.59 6.63
N THR A 50 -3.17 -17.81 7.90
CA THR A 50 -3.48 -16.76 8.87
C THR A 50 -2.66 -17.00 10.14
N PRO A 51 -2.53 -16.04 11.08
CA PRO A 51 -1.76 -16.27 12.29
C PRO A 51 -2.25 -17.49 13.10
N SER A 52 -3.54 -17.85 13.02
CA SER A 52 -4.04 -19.06 13.68
C SER A 52 -3.48 -20.37 13.12
N SER A 53 -2.98 -20.40 11.87
CA SER A 53 -2.40 -21.63 11.30
C SER A 53 -1.10 -22.06 12.00
N VAL A 54 -0.46 -21.13 12.70
CA VAL A 54 0.73 -21.35 13.56
C VAL A 54 0.40 -21.18 15.05
N GLY A 55 -0.89 -21.24 15.42
CA GLY A 55 -1.33 -21.18 16.82
C GLY A 55 -1.34 -19.79 17.46
N LEU A 56 -1.12 -18.72 16.69
CA LEU A 56 -1.17 -17.36 17.22
C LEU A 56 -2.61 -16.84 17.29
N THR A 57 -2.95 -16.22 18.42
CA THR A 57 -4.19 -15.44 18.53
C THR A 57 -4.00 -14.08 17.87
N TYR A 58 -4.95 -13.63 17.07
CA TYR A 58 -4.87 -12.35 16.39
C TYR A 58 -6.22 -11.63 16.33
N ARG A 59 -6.17 -10.32 16.13
CA ARG A 59 -7.31 -9.47 15.77
C ARG A 59 -7.30 -9.27 14.26
N ASP A 60 -8.42 -9.61 13.62
CA ASP A 60 -8.67 -9.28 12.23
C ASP A 60 -9.12 -7.81 12.11
N LEU A 61 -8.45 -7.03 11.26
CA LEU A 61 -8.61 -5.59 11.15
C LEU A 61 -9.16 -5.21 9.77
N SER A 62 -10.16 -4.33 9.77
CA SER A 62 -10.55 -3.56 8.60
C SER A 62 -10.29 -2.09 8.87
N LEU A 63 -9.36 -1.50 8.12
CA LEU A 63 -8.91 -0.12 8.30
C LEU A 63 -9.35 0.71 7.09
N GLU A 64 -9.98 1.85 7.32
CA GLU A 64 -10.36 2.76 6.23
C GLU A 64 -9.31 3.87 6.10
N THR A 65 -8.76 4.03 4.90
CA THR A 65 -7.81 5.09 4.57
C THR A 65 -8.51 6.44 4.38
N THR A 66 -7.74 7.53 4.40
CA THR A 66 -8.28 8.89 4.16
C THR A 66 -8.90 9.08 2.77
N ASP A 67 -8.56 8.21 1.81
CA ASP A 67 -9.15 8.17 0.47
C ASP A 67 -10.19 7.04 0.31
N HIS A 68 -10.76 6.57 1.43
CA HIS A 68 -11.89 5.63 1.50
C HIS A 68 -11.64 4.24 0.92
N VAL A 69 -10.38 3.82 0.84
CA VAL A 69 -10.01 2.43 0.56
C VAL A 69 -10.00 1.63 1.86
N LYS A 70 -10.68 0.49 1.88
CA LYS A 70 -10.63 -0.46 3.00
C LYS A 70 -9.43 -1.39 2.86
N LEU A 71 -8.59 -1.40 3.87
CA LEU A 71 -7.45 -2.28 4.02
C LEU A 71 -7.79 -3.42 4.97
N HIS A 72 -7.27 -4.60 4.68
CA HIS A 72 -7.26 -5.74 5.56
C HIS A 72 -5.91 -5.84 6.25
N GLY A 73 -5.92 -6.27 7.51
CA GLY A 73 -4.70 -6.46 8.28
C GLY A 73 -4.91 -7.30 9.51
N TRP A 74 -3.82 -7.64 10.17
CA TRP A 74 -3.83 -8.39 11.42
C TRP A 74 -3.01 -7.71 12.49
N TYR A 75 -3.53 -7.77 13.70
CA TYR A 75 -2.75 -7.47 14.90
C TYR A 75 -2.63 -8.70 15.78
N VAL A 76 -1.41 -9.16 15.99
CA VAL A 76 -1.05 -10.27 16.87
C VAL A 76 -0.51 -9.68 18.18
N PRO A 77 -1.30 -9.63 19.26
CA PRO A 77 -0.83 -9.10 20.53
C PRO A 77 0.20 -10.03 21.18
N HIS A 78 1.14 -9.46 21.91
CA HIS A 78 1.94 -10.19 22.89
C HIS A 78 1.65 -9.61 24.30
N PRO A 79 1.31 -10.43 25.33
CA PRO A 79 0.84 -9.93 26.62
C PRO A 79 1.78 -8.98 27.34
N SER A 80 3.09 -9.15 27.13
CA SER A 80 4.14 -8.32 27.75
C SER A 80 4.84 -7.40 26.74
N SER A 81 4.20 -7.15 25.58
CA SER A 81 4.75 -6.30 24.54
C SER A 81 5.00 -4.88 25.06
N THR A 82 6.24 -4.41 24.89
CA THR A 82 6.59 -2.99 24.98
C THR A 82 6.93 -2.40 23.61
N VAL A 83 6.93 -3.24 22.57
CA VAL A 83 7.31 -2.92 21.21
C VAL A 83 6.34 -3.59 20.24
N THR A 84 5.74 -2.82 19.35
CA THR A 84 5.02 -3.36 18.20
C THR A 84 5.90 -3.28 16.96
N LEU A 85 5.98 -4.37 16.20
CA LEU A 85 6.55 -4.41 14.86
C LEU A 85 5.43 -4.14 13.86
N LEU A 86 5.51 -3.05 13.10
CA LEU A 86 4.64 -2.78 11.96
C LEU A 86 5.33 -3.24 10.68
N ILE A 87 4.81 -4.31 10.09
CA ILE A 87 5.37 -5.01 8.94
C ILE A 87 4.73 -4.52 7.65
N PHE A 88 5.58 -4.18 6.68
CA PHE A 88 5.24 -3.81 5.31
C PHE A 88 5.80 -4.88 4.37
N HIS A 89 4.90 -5.72 3.83
CA HIS A 89 5.28 -6.86 3.00
C HIS A 89 5.86 -6.45 1.64
N GLY A 90 6.50 -7.40 0.96
CA GLY A 90 7.06 -7.22 -0.38
C GLY A 90 6.03 -7.12 -1.52
N ASN A 91 6.54 -6.96 -2.74
CA ASN A 91 5.73 -6.67 -3.92
C ASN A 91 4.89 -7.85 -4.44
N ALA A 92 5.31 -9.07 -4.12
CA ALA A 92 4.61 -10.30 -4.47
C ALA A 92 4.16 -11.04 -3.21
N GLY A 93 3.03 -11.74 -3.31
CA GLY A 93 2.37 -12.39 -2.19
C GLY A 93 1.50 -11.42 -1.40
N ASN A 94 1.18 -11.77 -0.16
CA ASN A 94 0.39 -10.98 0.80
C ASN A 94 0.81 -11.30 2.25
N MET A 95 0.13 -10.73 3.24
CA MET A 95 0.43 -10.96 4.65
C MET A 95 0.33 -12.43 5.09
N GLY A 96 -0.46 -13.26 4.40
CA GLY A 96 -0.57 -14.70 4.66
C GLY A 96 0.75 -15.43 4.42
N ASP A 97 1.51 -15.03 3.40
CA ASP A 97 2.84 -15.58 3.10
C ASP A 97 3.88 -15.19 4.15
N ARG A 98 3.57 -14.21 5.02
CA ARG A 98 4.45 -13.74 6.09
C ARG A 98 4.12 -14.37 7.44
N VAL A 99 3.16 -15.28 7.52
CA VAL A 99 2.79 -15.97 8.78
C VAL A 99 3.98 -16.66 9.46
N PRO A 100 4.83 -17.47 8.77
CA PRO A 100 6.00 -18.08 9.41
C PRO A 100 6.98 -17.02 9.95
N TRP A 101 7.10 -15.89 9.26
CA TRP A 101 7.96 -14.80 9.72
C TRP A 101 7.38 -14.07 10.93
N MET A 102 6.06 -13.85 10.95
CA MET A 102 5.35 -13.29 12.10
C MET A 102 5.48 -14.16 13.34
N GLU A 103 5.45 -15.50 13.20
CA GLU A 103 5.68 -16.44 14.30
C GLU A 103 7.06 -16.22 14.93
N MET A 104 8.12 -16.28 14.11
CA MET A 104 9.49 -16.05 14.59
C MET A 104 9.67 -14.67 15.25
N LEU A 105 9.03 -13.64 14.71
CA LEU A 105 9.11 -12.28 15.28
C LEU A 105 8.32 -12.16 16.58
N HIS A 106 7.16 -12.83 16.70
CA HIS A 106 6.34 -12.82 17.91
C HIS A 106 7.04 -13.51 19.08
N GLU A 107 7.87 -14.54 18.82
CA GLU A 107 8.72 -15.19 19.83
C GLU A 107 9.70 -14.23 20.53
N THR A 108 10.01 -13.07 19.92
CA THR A 108 10.83 -12.03 20.56
C THR A 108 10.09 -11.26 21.66
N GLY A 109 8.79 -11.51 21.83
CA GLY A 109 7.91 -10.84 22.79
C GLY A 109 7.27 -9.55 22.28
N ALA A 110 7.44 -9.24 20.99
CA ALA A 110 6.84 -8.07 20.34
C ALA A 110 5.40 -8.35 19.87
N GLY A 111 4.55 -7.33 19.94
CA GLY A 111 3.30 -7.33 19.18
C GLY A 111 3.58 -7.18 17.69
N ILE A 112 2.75 -7.79 16.84
CA ILE A 112 2.89 -7.69 15.38
C ILE A 112 1.66 -6.99 14.80
N LEU A 113 1.88 -5.97 13.98
CA LEU A 113 0.87 -5.36 13.13
C LEU A 113 1.31 -5.54 11.68
N ILE A 114 0.44 -6.08 10.84
CA ILE A 114 0.67 -6.19 9.40
C ILE A 114 -0.61 -5.79 8.67
N ILE A 115 -0.46 -5.18 7.50
CA ILE A 115 -1.56 -4.88 6.60
C ILE A 115 -1.23 -5.42 5.20
N ASP A 116 -2.25 -5.80 4.46
CA ASP A 116 -2.16 -5.89 3.00
C ASP A 116 -2.35 -4.49 2.42
N TYR A 117 -1.47 -4.08 1.50
CA TYR A 117 -1.68 -2.83 0.77
C TYR A 117 -2.98 -2.87 -0.04
N ARG A 118 -3.48 -1.71 -0.44
CA ARG A 118 -4.57 -1.62 -1.42
C ARG A 118 -4.29 -2.49 -2.64
N GLY A 119 -5.27 -3.29 -3.04
CA GLY A 119 -5.16 -4.27 -4.12
C GLY A 119 -4.51 -5.60 -3.75
N TYR A 120 -3.85 -5.75 -2.60
CA TYR A 120 -3.30 -7.02 -2.13
C TYR A 120 -4.28 -7.75 -1.20
N GLY A 121 -4.16 -9.08 -1.09
CA GLY A 121 -5.00 -9.94 -0.26
C GLY A 121 -6.47 -9.50 -0.25
N ASN A 122 -7.03 -9.26 0.93
CA ASN A 122 -8.44 -8.82 1.04
C ASN A 122 -8.64 -7.30 1.03
N SER A 123 -7.58 -6.51 0.84
CA SER A 123 -7.69 -5.05 0.72
C SER A 123 -8.32 -4.64 -0.62
N GLU A 124 -9.14 -3.60 -0.59
CA GLU A 124 -9.78 -3.00 -1.77
C GLU A 124 -8.79 -2.16 -2.58
N GLY A 125 -9.23 -1.64 -3.73
CA GLY A 125 -8.48 -0.68 -4.55
C GLY A 125 -7.36 -1.28 -5.41
N ASP A 126 -6.53 -0.40 -5.98
CA ASP A 126 -5.41 -0.75 -6.87
C ASP A 126 -4.09 -0.15 -6.35
N PRO A 127 -2.99 -0.93 -6.42
CA PRO A 127 -1.71 -0.49 -5.88
C PRO A 127 -1.09 0.63 -6.70
N HIS A 128 -0.58 1.62 -6.00
CA HIS A 128 0.19 2.73 -6.53
C HIS A 128 0.95 3.40 -5.38
N GLU A 129 2.09 4.01 -5.68
CA GLU A 129 3.07 4.46 -4.68
C GLU A 129 2.46 5.38 -3.61
N ALA A 130 1.80 6.48 -4.04
CA ALA A 130 1.13 7.39 -3.12
C ALA A 130 0.04 6.71 -2.28
N GLY A 131 -0.58 5.64 -2.80
CA GLY A 131 -1.56 4.84 -2.09
C GLY A 131 -0.91 3.98 -1.01
N LEU A 132 0.19 3.29 -1.31
CA LEU A 132 0.93 2.49 -0.33
C LEU A 132 1.41 3.34 0.85
N TYR A 133 1.85 4.58 0.61
CA TYR A 133 2.21 5.51 1.69
C TYR A 133 1.01 5.89 2.57
N ARG A 134 -0.18 6.09 1.97
CA ARG A 134 -1.41 6.32 2.74
C ARG A 134 -1.78 5.09 3.55
N ASP A 135 -1.63 3.89 2.98
CA ASP A 135 -1.93 2.64 3.65
C ASP A 135 -1.06 2.46 4.92
N ALA A 136 0.23 2.77 4.80
CA ALA A 136 1.18 2.76 5.91
C ALA A 136 0.83 3.78 7.01
N GLN A 137 0.47 5.00 6.60
CA GLN A 137 0.01 6.03 7.53
C GLN A 137 -1.26 5.57 8.29
N THR A 138 -2.21 4.94 7.60
CA THR A 138 -3.44 4.40 8.21
C THR A 138 -3.13 3.31 9.23
N ALA A 139 -2.21 2.38 8.94
CA ALA A 139 -1.77 1.37 9.90
C ALA A 139 -1.10 1.99 11.14
N HIS A 140 -0.24 3.00 10.94
CA HIS A 140 0.38 3.75 12.03
C HIS A 140 -0.66 4.48 12.90
N GLU A 141 -1.68 5.09 12.30
CA GLU A 141 -2.73 5.78 13.05
C GLU A 141 -3.55 4.83 13.92
N TRP A 142 -3.88 3.65 13.38
CA TRP A 142 -4.50 2.59 14.15
C TRP A 142 -3.61 2.16 15.33
N TRP A 143 -2.32 1.90 15.07
CA TRP A 143 -1.36 1.54 16.13
C TRP A 143 -1.25 2.61 17.21
N ARG A 144 -1.11 3.88 16.82
CA ARG A 144 -0.97 5.01 17.73
C ARG A 144 -2.16 5.10 18.68
N LYS A 145 -3.37 4.90 18.14
CA LYS A 145 -4.62 4.95 18.91
C LYS A 145 -4.76 3.76 19.87
N GLU A 146 -4.44 2.56 19.41
CA GLU A 146 -4.70 1.33 20.16
C GLU A 146 -3.57 0.96 21.13
N ARG A 147 -2.31 1.23 20.77
CA ARG A 147 -1.10 0.78 21.48
C ARG A 147 -0.16 1.93 21.87
N GLY A 148 -0.05 2.96 21.03
CA GLY A 148 0.88 4.08 21.27
C GLY A 148 0.62 4.84 22.58
N HIS A 149 -0.64 4.97 22.99
CA HIS A 149 -1.01 5.58 24.28
C HIS A 149 -0.63 4.73 25.50
N ALA A 150 -0.39 3.42 25.32
CA ALA A 150 0.07 2.54 26.38
C ALA A 150 1.60 2.60 26.60
N GLY A 151 2.30 3.50 25.88
CA GLY A 151 3.76 3.66 25.97
C GLY A 151 4.54 2.62 25.17
N GLU A 152 3.87 1.80 24.35
CA GLU A 152 4.55 0.91 23.43
C GLU A 152 5.34 1.71 22.39
N LYS A 153 6.51 1.18 22.03
CA LYS A 153 7.37 1.71 20.98
C LYS A 153 7.01 1.07 19.64
N LEU A 154 7.10 1.83 18.56
CA LEU A 154 6.91 1.32 17.21
C LEU A 154 8.26 1.06 16.54
N VAL A 155 8.42 -0.13 15.96
CA VAL A 155 9.50 -0.44 15.03
C VAL A 155 8.88 -0.79 13.68
N LEU A 156 9.39 -0.18 12.61
CA LEU A 156 8.94 -0.48 11.25
C LEU A 156 9.81 -1.58 10.64
N VAL A 157 9.18 -2.51 9.93
CA VAL A 157 9.87 -3.58 9.21
C VAL A 157 9.38 -3.59 7.77
N GLY A 158 10.27 -3.31 6.82
CA GLY A 158 9.94 -3.25 5.40
C GLY A 158 10.70 -4.28 4.58
N GLU A 159 9.99 -5.10 3.82
CA GLU A 159 10.58 -6.09 2.91
C GLU A 159 10.48 -5.61 1.46
N SER A 160 11.58 -5.66 0.70
CA SER A 160 11.58 -5.29 -0.73
C SER A 160 10.95 -3.90 -0.95
N ILE A 161 9.85 -3.78 -1.70
CA ILE A 161 9.11 -2.51 -1.88
C ILE A 161 8.56 -1.95 -0.56
N GLY A 162 8.21 -2.81 0.39
CA GLY A 162 7.81 -2.41 1.74
C GLY A 162 8.93 -1.68 2.49
N GLY A 163 10.19 -1.85 2.10
CA GLY A 163 11.31 -1.04 2.59
C GLY A 163 11.15 0.44 2.25
N ALA A 164 10.77 0.78 1.01
CA ALA A 164 10.52 2.17 0.62
C ALA A 164 9.33 2.77 1.38
N VAL A 165 8.27 1.97 1.59
CA VAL A 165 7.09 2.36 2.38
C VAL A 165 7.46 2.61 3.85
N ALA A 166 8.25 1.72 4.44
CA ALA A 166 8.72 1.85 5.83
C ALA A 166 9.61 3.10 6.02
N VAL A 167 10.50 3.37 5.07
CA VAL A 167 11.38 4.56 5.09
C VAL A 167 10.56 5.85 4.99
N ASP A 168 9.59 5.92 4.07
CA ASP A 168 8.73 7.10 3.93
C ASP A 168 7.95 7.38 5.22
N LEU A 169 7.39 6.35 5.84
CA LEU A 169 6.68 6.50 7.11
C LEU A 169 7.64 6.93 8.24
N ALA A 170 8.80 6.30 8.37
CA ALA A 170 9.81 6.64 9.39
C ALA A 170 10.28 8.10 9.30
N ALA A 171 10.26 8.70 8.10
CA ALA A 171 10.62 10.11 7.90
C ALA A 171 9.54 11.09 8.41
N ARG A 172 8.31 10.63 8.64
CA ARG A 172 7.14 11.47 8.97
C ARG A 172 6.68 11.32 10.42
N VAL A 173 6.96 10.18 11.05
CA VAL A 173 6.48 9.85 12.40
C VAL A 173 7.62 9.32 13.27
N PRO A 174 7.58 9.56 14.59
CA PRO A 174 8.61 9.05 15.48
C PRO A 174 8.52 7.52 15.59
N VAL A 175 9.64 6.85 15.34
CA VAL A 175 9.79 5.40 15.46
C VAL A 175 11.00 5.07 16.32
N ALA A 176 10.94 3.96 17.05
CA ALA A 176 12.06 3.48 17.87
C ALA A 176 13.12 2.72 17.04
N GLY A 177 12.75 2.30 15.84
CA GLY A 177 13.64 1.61 14.92
C GLY A 177 13.03 1.41 13.55
N LEU A 178 13.89 1.19 12.56
CA LEU A 178 13.55 0.85 11.19
C LEU A 178 14.43 -0.32 10.76
N ILE A 179 13.79 -1.38 10.27
CA ILE A 179 14.44 -2.56 9.69
C ILE A 179 14.00 -2.63 8.23
N VAL A 180 14.96 -2.67 7.30
CA VAL A 180 14.68 -2.89 5.88
C VAL A 180 15.43 -4.13 5.40
N GLN A 181 14.73 -5.03 4.74
CA GLN A 181 15.25 -6.32 4.30
C GLN A 181 15.07 -6.47 2.79
N SER A 182 16.15 -6.88 2.10
CA SER A 182 16.16 -7.15 0.65
C SER A 182 15.51 -6.02 -0.17
N THR A 183 15.73 -4.77 0.25
CA THR A 183 15.19 -3.57 -0.39
C THR A 183 16.18 -3.00 -1.40
N PHE A 184 15.73 -1.99 -2.15
CA PHE A 184 16.48 -1.35 -3.22
C PHE A 184 16.82 0.10 -2.87
N THR A 185 17.87 0.62 -3.49
CA THR A 185 18.30 2.01 -3.37
C THR A 185 17.37 2.97 -4.12
N ASN A 186 16.78 2.53 -5.23
CA ASN A 186 15.72 3.23 -5.97
C ASN A 186 15.02 2.26 -6.96
N ALA A 187 13.87 2.65 -7.50
CA ALA A 187 13.11 1.81 -8.44
C ALA A 187 13.86 1.52 -9.76
N TRP A 188 14.77 2.40 -10.19
CA TRP A 188 15.57 2.22 -11.40
C TRP A 188 16.60 1.10 -11.28
N ASP A 189 17.13 0.86 -10.09
CA ASP A 189 18.10 -0.21 -9.86
C ASP A 189 17.46 -1.60 -9.97
N VAL A 190 16.16 -1.71 -9.68
CA VAL A 190 15.38 -2.95 -9.88
C VAL A 190 15.08 -3.21 -11.35
N ALA A 191 14.89 -2.16 -12.16
CA ALA A 191 14.57 -2.29 -13.59
C ALA A 191 15.77 -2.70 -14.47
N LYS A 192 17.00 -2.68 -13.94
CA LYS A 192 18.24 -3.00 -14.67
C LYS A 192 18.63 -4.48 -14.65
N THR A 193 17.95 -5.29 -13.84
CA THR A 193 18.16 -6.75 -13.74
C THR A 193 17.16 -7.50 -14.60
#